data_AF-A0AAV0J002-F1
#
_entry.id   AF-A0AAV0J002-F1
#
_cell.length_a   1.000
_cell.length_b   1.000
_cell.length_c   1.000
_cell.angle_alpha   90.00
_cell.angle_beta   90.00
_cell.angle_gamma   90.00
#
_symmetry.space_group_name_H-M   'P 1'
#
loop_
_entity.id
_entity.type
_entity.pdbx_description
1 polymer ?
#
loop_
_entity_poly.entity_id
_entity_poly.type
_entity_poly.pdbx_seq_one_letter_code
_entity_poly.pdbx_strand_id
1 'polypeptide(L)'
;MSERRPAAQVNASFPGSDVAAEVAAAMASASLVFKKIDPDYSFTLRTNAEELFAFADLYRGAYSVSIPQVKKFYNSTGYGDELLWAASWLYYATRDPSYLKYLTVINGDVFGNWGDPSWFSWDDKHAGTQVI
;
A
#
# COMPACT_ATOMS: atom_id res chain seq x y z
N MET A 1 29.49 -2.29 16.73
CA MET A 1 28.08 -1.84 16.71
C MET A 1 27.40 -2.35 17.98
N SER A 2 27.25 -1.52 19.00
CA SER A 2 26.69 -1.89 20.32
C SER A 2 25.40 -1.14 20.67
N GLU A 3 24.94 -0.25 19.79
CA GLU A 3 23.73 0.55 20.00
C GLU A 3 22.45 -0.29 19.86
N ARG A 4 21.43 0.03 20.65
CA ARG A 4 20.13 -0.64 20.62
C ARG A 4 19.39 -0.32 19.31
N ARG A 5 18.91 -1.35 18.62
CA ARG A 5 18.12 -1.25 17.37
C ARG A 5 16.69 -1.76 17.61
N PRO A 6 15.79 -0.94 18.17
CA PRO A 6 14.42 -1.37 18.44
C PRO A 6 13.64 -1.58 17.15
N ALA A 7 12.76 -2.59 17.15
CA ALA A 7 11.77 -2.80 16.10
C ALA A 7 10.41 -2.22 16.56
N ALA A 8 9.66 -1.68 15.62
CA ALA A 8 8.28 -1.27 15.80
C ALA A 8 7.42 -1.91 14.71
N GLN A 9 6.13 -2.08 14.98
CA GLN A 9 5.19 -2.69 14.06
C GLN A 9 3.86 -1.96 14.09
N VAL A 10 3.13 -2.02 12.98
CA VAL A 10 1.72 -1.69 12.90
C VAL A 10 0.90 -2.94 13.19
N ASN A 11 -0.28 -2.78 13.80
CA ASN A 11 -1.20 -3.86 14.11
C ASN A 11 -2.63 -3.30 14.26
N ALA A 12 -3.59 -4.15 14.62
CA ALA A 12 -4.99 -3.74 14.78
C ALA A 12 -5.22 -2.60 15.80
N SER A 13 -4.39 -2.48 16.84
CA SER A 13 -4.47 -1.40 17.84
C SER A 13 -3.63 -0.17 17.48
N PHE A 14 -2.63 -0.36 16.60
CA PHE A 14 -1.70 0.65 16.12
C PHE A 14 -1.67 0.61 14.58
N PRO A 15 -2.74 1.08 13.91
CA PRO A 15 -2.93 0.92 12.47
C PRO A 15 -1.87 1.64 11.63
N GLY A 16 -1.71 1.22 10.39
CA GLY A 16 -0.79 1.84 9.43
C GLY A 16 -1.13 1.41 8.01
N SER A 17 -2.23 1.95 7.50
CA SER A 17 -2.76 1.67 6.17
C SER A 17 -1.80 2.05 5.07
N ASP A 18 -1.17 3.22 5.18
CA ASP A 18 -0.15 3.72 4.27
C ASP A 18 1.01 2.71 4.11
N VAL A 19 1.70 2.39 5.21
CA VAL A 19 2.86 1.48 5.14
C VAL A 19 2.45 0.06 4.75
N ALA A 20 1.30 -0.43 5.22
CA ALA A 20 0.83 -1.77 4.87
C ALA A 20 0.40 -1.87 3.40
N ALA A 21 -0.30 -0.87 2.89
CA ALA A 21 -0.74 -0.82 1.49
C ALA A 21 0.44 -0.60 0.54
N GLU A 22 1.44 0.22 0.89
CA GLU A 22 2.64 0.37 0.05
C GLU A 22 3.42 -0.95 -0.04
N VAL A 23 3.51 -1.71 1.06
CA VAL A 23 4.12 -3.06 1.03
C VAL A 23 3.26 -4.03 0.21
N ALA A 24 1.93 -3.94 0.28
CA ALA A 24 1.04 -4.72 -0.58
C ALA A 24 1.27 -4.40 -2.06
N ALA A 25 1.38 -3.12 -2.44
CA ALA A 25 1.70 -2.69 -3.80
C ALA A 25 3.06 -3.23 -4.27
N ALA A 26 4.09 -3.16 -3.41
CA ALA A 26 5.42 -3.69 -3.70
C ALA A 26 5.39 -5.22 -3.92
N MET A 27 4.68 -5.97 -3.08
CA MET A 27 4.57 -7.43 -3.22
C MET A 27 3.72 -7.83 -4.44
N ALA A 28 2.62 -7.13 -4.71
CA ALA A 28 1.77 -7.37 -5.88
C ALA A 28 2.54 -7.11 -7.19
N SER A 29 3.24 -5.99 -7.29
CA SER A 29 4.09 -5.67 -8.44
C SER A 29 5.24 -6.67 -8.62
N ALA A 30 5.93 -7.04 -7.53
CA ALA A 30 6.98 -8.06 -7.57
C ALA A 30 6.43 -9.43 -8.00
N SER A 31 5.21 -9.80 -7.60
CA SER A 31 4.59 -11.06 -8.01
C SER A 31 4.47 -11.18 -9.53
N LEU A 32 4.25 -10.06 -10.23
CA LEU A 32 4.20 -10.02 -11.70
C LEU A 32 5.59 -10.25 -12.33
N VAL A 33 6.64 -9.68 -11.73
CA VAL A 33 8.03 -9.88 -12.17
C VAL A 33 8.44 -11.34 -12.05
N PHE A 34 8.14 -11.97 -10.91
CA PHE A 34 8.54 -13.35 -10.65
C PHE A 34 7.64 -14.40 -11.31
N LYS A 35 6.48 -14.02 -11.86
CA LYS A 35 5.45 -14.93 -12.38
C LYS A 35 5.96 -16.05 -13.29
N LYS A 36 6.98 -15.79 -14.11
CA LYS A 36 7.58 -16.79 -15.03
C LYS A 36 8.89 -17.39 -14.54
N ILE A 37 9.61 -16.68 -13.66
CA ILE A 37 10.95 -17.03 -13.20
C ILE A 37 10.85 -17.96 -11.99
N ASP A 38 9.95 -17.63 -11.07
CA ASP A 38 9.69 -18.37 -9.84
C ASP A 38 8.17 -18.26 -9.51
N PRO A 39 7.35 -19.17 -10.06
CA PRO A 39 5.90 -19.15 -9.86
C PRO A 39 5.48 -19.34 -8.40
N ASP A 40 6.24 -20.13 -7.63
CA ASP A 40 5.93 -20.38 -6.22
C ASP A 40 6.16 -19.12 -5.39
N TYR A 41 7.29 -18.44 -5.63
CA TYR A 41 7.57 -17.16 -4.97
C TYR A 41 6.60 -16.06 -5.42
N SER A 42 6.24 -16.01 -6.70
CA SER A 42 5.19 -15.13 -7.22
C SER A 42 3.86 -15.35 -6.50
N PHE A 43 3.47 -16.61 -6.27
CA PHE A 43 2.26 -16.94 -5.52
C PHE A 43 2.36 -16.45 -4.06
N THR A 44 3.46 -16.69 -3.37
CA THR A 44 3.68 -16.19 -2.00
C THR A 44 3.58 -14.67 -1.91
N LEU A 45 4.22 -13.95 -2.83
CA LEU A 45 4.17 -12.49 -2.87
C LEU A 45 2.75 -11.97 -3.07
N ARG A 46 2.01 -12.57 -4.01
CA ARG A 46 0.62 -12.17 -4.28
C ARG A 46 -0.27 -12.42 -3.07
N THR A 47 -0.19 -13.58 -2.43
CA THR A 47 -0.98 -13.89 -1.22
C THR A 47 -0.70 -12.91 -0.09
N ASN A 48 0.58 -12.62 0.18
CA ASN A 48 0.94 -11.65 1.21
C ASN A 48 0.44 -10.23 0.87
N ALA A 49 0.43 -9.86 -0.42
CA ALA A 49 -0.12 -8.58 -0.85
C ALA A 49 -1.63 -8.47 -0.58
N GLU A 50 -2.40 -9.52 -0.87
CA GLU A 50 -3.84 -9.57 -0.60
C GLU A 50 -4.13 -9.46 0.92
N GLU A 51 -3.37 -10.18 1.75
CA GLU A 51 -3.49 -10.12 3.21
C GLU A 51 -3.13 -8.75 3.79
N LEU A 52 -2.04 -8.14 3.32
CA LEU A 52 -1.61 -6.81 3.76
C LEU A 52 -2.59 -5.71 3.34
N PHE A 53 -3.13 -5.80 2.13
CA PHE A 53 -4.17 -4.86 1.68
C PHE A 53 -5.44 -5.00 2.51
N ALA A 54 -5.90 -6.24 2.78
CA ALA A 54 -7.04 -6.47 3.65
C ALA A 54 -6.81 -5.90 5.06
N PHE A 55 -5.61 -6.09 5.63
CA PHE A 55 -5.22 -5.47 6.90
C PHE A 55 -5.24 -3.95 6.84
N ALA A 56 -4.65 -3.35 5.80
CA ALA A 56 -4.57 -1.91 5.61
C ALA A 56 -5.95 -1.25 5.52
N ASP A 57 -6.88 -1.88 4.80
CA ASP A 57 -8.24 -1.36 4.60
C ASP A 57 -9.15 -1.60 5.82
N LEU A 58 -8.96 -2.72 6.53
CA LEU A 58 -9.74 -3.05 7.72
C LEU A 58 -9.36 -2.18 8.93
N TYR A 59 -8.07 -1.91 9.12
CA TYR A 59 -7.54 -1.12 10.23
C TYR A 59 -6.98 0.21 9.74
N ARG A 60 -7.89 1.15 9.46
CA ARG A 60 -7.54 2.43 8.85
C ARG A 60 -6.79 3.37 9.78
N GLY A 61 -5.64 3.88 9.33
CA GLY A 61 -4.89 4.93 10.03
C GLY A 61 -3.48 5.12 9.49
N ALA A 62 -2.90 6.31 9.66
CA ALA A 62 -1.53 6.59 9.24
C ALA A 62 -0.51 5.97 10.21
N TYR A 63 0.51 5.27 9.70
CA TYR A 63 1.50 4.60 10.55
C TYR A 63 2.29 5.59 11.42
N SER A 64 2.44 6.82 10.93
CA SER A 64 3.17 7.88 11.62
C SER A 64 2.44 8.34 12.89
N VAL A 65 1.10 8.19 12.95
CA VAL A 65 0.29 8.42 14.15
C VAL A 65 0.47 7.29 15.16
N SER A 66 0.47 6.05 14.69
CA SER A 66 0.67 4.85 15.52
C SER A 66 2.08 4.71 16.06
N ILE A 67 3.07 5.22 15.33
CA ILE A 67 4.49 5.13 15.66
C ILE A 67 5.10 6.55 15.65
N PRO A 68 4.78 7.42 16.64
CA PRO A 68 5.10 8.85 16.58
C PRO A 68 6.59 9.18 16.38
N GLN A 69 7.49 8.28 16.78
CA GLN A 69 8.93 8.45 16.59
C GLN A 69 9.37 8.54 15.12
N VAL A 70 8.56 8.07 14.16
CA VAL A 70 8.88 8.13 12.73
C VAL A 70 8.54 9.48 12.10
N LYS A 71 7.67 10.28 12.74
CA LYS A 71 7.20 11.58 12.19
C LYS A 71 8.33 12.55 11.87
N LYS A 72 9.40 12.52 12.65
CA LYS A 72 10.60 13.35 12.41
C LYS A 72 11.42 12.94 11.19
N PHE A 73 11.11 11.81 10.56
CA PHE A 73 11.83 11.28 9.40
C PHE A 73 10.91 11.12 8.19
N TYR A 74 9.82 10.38 8.36
CA TYR A 74 8.86 10.02 7.32
C TYR A 74 7.45 10.20 7.86
N ASN A 75 7.02 11.45 8.02
CA ASN A 75 5.66 11.73 8.47
C ASN A 75 4.67 11.53 7.33
N SER A 76 3.88 10.45 7.38
CA SER A 76 2.76 10.26 6.47
C SER A 76 1.76 11.42 6.54
N THR A 77 1.33 11.91 5.38
CA THR A 77 0.29 12.94 5.25
C THR A 77 -1.11 12.35 4.99
N GLY A 78 -1.18 11.10 4.56
CA GLY A 78 -2.40 10.39 4.20
C GLY A 78 -2.16 8.89 4.04
N TYR A 79 -3.23 8.15 3.75
CA TYR A 79 -3.14 6.72 3.42
C TYR A 79 -4.07 6.31 2.28
N GLY A 80 -4.90 7.25 1.80
CA GLY A 80 -5.96 6.94 0.84
C GLY A 80 -5.38 6.60 -0.52
N ASP A 81 -4.37 7.35 -0.93
CA ASP A 81 -3.64 7.14 -2.17
C ASP A 81 -2.83 5.85 -2.16
N GLU A 82 -2.22 5.44 -1.04
CA GLU A 82 -1.61 4.11 -0.93
C GLU A 82 -2.65 2.99 -1.07
N LEU A 83 -3.85 3.14 -0.50
CA LEU A 83 -4.92 2.14 -0.65
C LEU A 83 -5.36 2.02 -2.12
N LEU A 84 -5.50 3.14 -2.84
CA LEU A 84 -5.79 3.11 -4.27
C LEU A 84 -4.64 2.50 -5.08
N TRP A 85 -3.40 2.88 -4.77
CA TRP A 85 -2.19 2.35 -5.40
C TRP A 85 -2.05 0.84 -5.25
N ALA A 86 -2.26 0.34 -4.02
CA ALA A 86 -2.23 -1.09 -3.72
C ALA A 86 -3.34 -1.85 -4.45
N ALA A 87 -4.57 -1.31 -4.46
CA ALA A 87 -5.69 -1.89 -5.18
C ALA A 87 -5.39 -1.98 -6.70
N SER A 88 -4.80 -0.93 -7.29
CA SER A 88 -4.38 -0.95 -8.69
C SER A 88 -3.38 -2.08 -8.96
N TRP A 89 -2.30 -2.20 -8.18
CA TRP A 89 -1.34 -3.30 -8.37
C TRP A 89 -1.93 -4.69 -8.14
N LEU A 90 -2.80 -4.85 -7.15
CA LEU A 90 -3.51 -6.10 -6.90
C LEU A 90 -4.43 -6.47 -8.05
N TYR A 91 -5.13 -5.50 -8.66
CA TYR A 91 -5.90 -5.73 -9.88
C TYR A 91 -5.01 -6.28 -11.01
N TYR A 92 -3.83 -5.71 -11.23
CA TYR A 92 -2.91 -6.21 -12.26
C TYR A 92 -2.39 -7.62 -11.96
N ALA A 93 -2.07 -7.91 -10.69
CA ALA A 93 -1.56 -9.20 -10.23
C ALA A 93 -2.61 -10.32 -10.28
N THR A 94 -3.86 -10.02 -9.95
CA THR A 94 -4.93 -11.03 -9.73
C THR A 94 -5.96 -11.07 -10.85
N ARG A 95 -6.20 -9.93 -11.52
CA ARG A 95 -7.36 -9.68 -12.39
C ARG A 95 -8.72 -9.82 -11.68
N ASP A 96 -8.74 -9.76 -10.35
CA ASP A 96 -10.00 -9.73 -9.59
C ASP A 96 -10.67 -8.35 -9.75
N PRO A 97 -11.88 -8.27 -10.34
CA PRO A 97 -12.61 -7.02 -10.52
C PRO A 97 -12.98 -6.33 -9.20
N SER A 98 -12.90 -6.99 -8.05
CA SER A 98 -13.14 -6.39 -6.74
C SER A 98 -12.20 -5.21 -6.47
N TYR A 99 -10.92 -5.34 -6.83
CA TYR A 99 -9.92 -4.28 -6.69
C TYR A 99 -10.20 -3.09 -7.63
N LEU A 100 -10.58 -3.38 -8.88
CA LEU A 100 -10.97 -2.33 -9.83
C LEU A 100 -12.22 -1.57 -9.34
N LYS A 101 -13.20 -2.28 -8.77
CA LYS A 101 -14.37 -1.66 -8.15
C LYS A 101 -13.99 -0.84 -6.91
N TYR A 102 -13.04 -1.32 -6.10
CA TYR A 102 -12.52 -0.59 -4.96
C TYR A 102 -11.96 0.78 -5.38
N LEU A 103 -11.12 0.81 -6.42
CA LEU A 103 -10.45 2.03 -6.87
C LEU A 103 -11.36 2.98 -7.67
N THR A 104 -12.32 2.47 -8.45
CA THR A 104 -13.15 3.31 -9.34
C THR A 104 -14.51 3.70 -8.77
N VAL A 105 -15.09 2.90 -7.86
CA VAL A 105 -16.48 3.09 -7.39
C VAL A 105 -16.56 3.32 -5.89
N ILE A 106 -15.77 2.59 -5.09
CA ILE A 106 -15.93 2.60 -3.63
C ILE A 106 -15.13 3.75 -3.00
N ASN A 107 -13.86 3.89 -3.35
CA ASN A 107 -12.97 4.86 -2.70
C ASN A 107 -12.36 5.89 -3.67
N GLY A 108 -12.58 5.76 -4.98
CA GLY A 108 -12.01 6.65 -5.99
C GLY A 108 -12.37 8.12 -5.78
N ASP A 109 -13.63 8.43 -5.48
CA ASP A 109 -14.05 9.81 -5.24
C ASP A 109 -13.49 10.40 -3.94
N VAL A 110 -13.24 9.55 -2.93
CA VAL A 110 -12.83 9.99 -1.58
C VAL A 110 -11.31 10.13 -1.49
N PHE A 111 -10.57 9.21 -2.11
CA PHE A 111 -9.11 9.13 -1.98
C PHE A 111 -8.36 9.51 -3.25
N GLY A 112 -9.04 9.62 -4.39
CA GLY A 112 -8.37 9.67 -5.68
C GLY A 112 -7.82 11.03 -6.07
N ASN A 113 -8.36 12.12 -5.53
CA ASN A 113 -7.94 13.50 -5.80
C ASN A 113 -7.46 13.70 -7.26
N TRP A 114 -8.30 13.31 -8.23
CA TRP A 114 -7.91 13.05 -9.63
C TRP A 114 -7.56 14.30 -10.47
N GLY A 115 -7.13 15.39 -9.84
CA GLY A 115 -6.62 16.58 -10.53
C GLY A 115 -5.26 16.33 -11.16
N ASP A 116 -4.43 17.37 -11.22
CA ASP A 116 -3.09 17.33 -11.81
C ASP A 116 -2.02 17.23 -10.70
N PRO A 117 -1.66 16.02 -10.23
CA PRO A 117 -0.65 15.86 -9.19
C PRO A 117 0.71 16.36 -9.68
N SER A 118 1.37 17.16 -8.85
CA SER A 118 2.62 17.84 -9.22
C SER A 118 3.88 17.02 -8.95
N TRP A 119 3.77 15.92 -8.20
CA TRP A 119 4.88 15.01 -7.90
C TRP A 119 4.38 13.58 -7.65
N PHE A 120 5.30 12.62 -7.77
CA PHE A 120 5.16 11.25 -7.27
C PHE A 120 6.27 11.04 -6.24
N SER A 121 5.92 10.53 -5.06
CA SER A 121 6.89 10.41 -3.97
C SER A 121 6.60 9.22 -3.07
N TRP A 122 7.42 9.03 -2.03
CA TRP A 122 7.18 7.99 -1.02
C TRP A 122 5.90 8.23 -0.21
N ASP A 123 5.39 9.47 -0.17
CA ASP A 123 4.23 9.93 0.61
C ASP A 123 3.00 10.23 -0.27
N ASP A 124 3.15 10.28 -1.60
CA ASP A 124 2.05 10.63 -2.52
C ASP A 124 2.07 9.74 -3.75
N LYS A 125 1.02 8.94 -3.91
CA LYS A 125 0.85 7.93 -4.97
C LYS A 125 -0.15 8.34 -6.04
N HIS A 126 -0.81 9.49 -5.96
CA HIS A 126 -1.87 9.86 -6.91
C HIS A 126 -1.39 9.86 -8.36
N ALA A 127 -0.24 10.47 -8.64
CA ALA A 127 0.35 10.49 -9.97
C ALA A 127 0.65 9.08 -10.50
N GLY A 128 1.11 8.18 -9.64
CA GLY A 128 1.36 6.78 -10.00
C GLY A 128 0.06 6.03 -10.29
N THR A 129 -0.93 6.17 -9.40
CA THR A 129 -2.25 5.55 -9.51
C THR A 129 -3.00 5.99 -10.76
N GLN A 130 -2.86 7.25 -11.20
CA GLN A 130 -3.50 7.75 -12.43
C GLN A 130 -2.95 7.10 -13.72
N VAL A 131 -1.70 6.61 -13.70
CA VAL A 131 -1.05 6.02 -14.89
C VAL A 131 -1.31 4.51 -15.00
N ILE A 132 -1.57 3.83 -13.88
CA ILE A 132 -1.77 2.37 -13.80
C ILE A 132 -3.23 2.00 -14.03
#